data_AF-A0A7G2IYR8-F1
#
_entry.id   AF-A0A7G2IYR8-F1
#
_cell.length_a   1.000
_cell.length_b   1.000
_cell.length_c   1.000
_cell.angle_alpha   90.00
_cell.angle_beta   90.00
_cell.angle_gamma   90.00
#
_symmetry.space_group_name_H-M   'P 1'
#
loop_
_entity.id
_entity.type
_entity.pdbx_description
1 polymer ?
#
loop_
_entity_poly.entity_id
_entity_poly.type
_entity_poly.pdbx_seq_one_letter_code
_entity_poly.pdbx_strand_id
1 'polypeptide(L)' 'MNAFNPAQFRAQFPALNDAGVYLDSAATALKPQAVIEATHQFYSLSAGNVHRSQFAEAQRLTARYEAAREKSRKPD' A
#
# COMPACT_ATOMS: atom_id res chain seq x y z
N MET A 1 2.04 -22.80 -9.00
CA MET A 1 1.62 -22.02 -7.82
C MET A 1 2.87 -21.46 -7.16
N ASN A 2 2.90 -20.17 -6.83
CA ASN A 2 3.99 -19.63 -6.03
C ASN A 2 3.78 -20.07 -4.58
N ALA A 3 4.81 -20.69 -3.98
CA ALA A 3 4.75 -21.09 -2.57
C ALA A 3 4.70 -19.86 -1.66
N PHE A 4 3.79 -19.87 -0.68
CA PHE A 4 3.73 -18.82 0.33
C PHE A 4 4.87 -18.98 1.34
N ASN A 5 5.59 -17.89 1.63
CA ASN A 5 6.65 -17.85 2.63
C ASN A 5 6.26 -16.90 3.79
N PRO A 6 5.94 -17.44 4.99
CA PRO A 6 5.52 -16.64 6.14
C PRO A 6 6.57 -15.62 6.61
N ALA A 7 7.86 -15.97 6.57
CA ALA A 7 8.93 -15.08 7.00
C ALA A 7 9.08 -13.87 6.06
N GLN A 8 9.00 -14.12 4.75
CA GLN A 8 9.01 -13.05 3.75
C GLN A 8 7.79 -12.13 3.87
N PHE A 9 6.61 -12.70 4.16
CA PHE A 9 5.40 -11.91 4.41
C PHE A 9 5.54 -11.05 5.67
N ARG A 10 6.00 -11.63 6.79
CA ARG A 10 6.21 -10.93 8.07
C ARG A 10 7.17 -9.74 7.92
N ALA A 11 8.23 -9.88 7.13
CA ALA A 11 9.22 -8.83 6.88
C ALA A 11 8.63 -7.57 6.22
N GLN A 12 7.43 -7.63 5.65
CA GLN A 12 6.78 -6.45 5.05
C GLN A 12 6.11 -5.52 6.07
N PHE A 13 6.02 -5.90 7.35
CA PHE A 13 5.27 -5.15 8.37
C PHE A 13 6.23 -4.50 9.39
N PRO A 14 6.67 -3.25 9.18
CA PRO A 14 7.70 -2.62 10.01
C PRO A 14 7.29 -2.46 11.48
N ALA A 15 6.00 -2.32 11.75
CA ALA A 15 5.47 -2.22 13.12
C ALA A 15 5.78 -3.45 13.99
N LEU A 16 6.05 -4.62 13.39
CA LEU A 16 6.40 -5.83 14.14
C LEU A 16 7.76 -5.78 14.82
N ASN A 17 8.60 -4.80 14.51
CA ASN A 17 9.87 -4.57 15.21
C ASN A 17 9.64 -4.01 16.63
N ASP A 18 8.50 -3.38 16.88
CA ASP A 18 8.17 -2.72 18.16
C ASP A 18 6.92 -3.32 18.83
N ALA A 19 5.97 -3.85 18.05
CA ALA A 19 4.68 -4.34 18.55
C ALA A 19 4.74 -5.61 19.43
N GLY A 20 5.91 -6.21 19.62
CA GLY A 20 6.06 -7.48 20.33
C GLY A 20 5.21 -8.60 19.72
N VAL A 21 4.43 -9.29 20.56
CA VAL A 21 3.48 -10.33 20.13
C VAL A 21 2.11 -9.70 19.89
N TYR A 22 1.84 -9.34 18.63
CA TYR A 22 0.59 -8.70 18.21
C TYR A 22 -0.49 -9.73 17.84
N LEU A 23 -1.50 -9.90 18.69
CA LEU A 23 -2.62 -10.85 18.49
C LEU A 23 -4.00 -10.17 18.39
N ASP A 24 -4.04 -8.91 17.95
CA ASP A 24 -5.27 -8.12 17.82
C ASP A 24 -5.57 -7.67 16.38
N SER A 25 -5.20 -8.52 15.41
CA SER A 25 -5.41 -8.20 13.98
C SER A 25 -6.88 -8.16 13.56
N ALA A 26 -7.78 -8.74 14.37
CA ALA A 26 -9.22 -8.70 14.14
C ALA A 26 -9.81 -7.31 14.41
N ALA A 27 -9.27 -6.56 15.38
CA ALA A 27 -9.65 -5.17 15.61
C ALA A 27 -9.07 -4.26 14.51
N THR A 28 -7.78 -4.42 14.18
CA THR A 28 -7.16 -3.72 13.05
C THR A 28 -5.89 -4.44 12.57
N ALA A 29 -5.71 -4.56 11.26
CA ALA A 29 -4.49 -5.15 10.72
C ALA A 29 -3.32 -4.15 10.74
N LEU A 30 -2.10 -4.64 11.01
CA LEU A 30 -0.88 -3.87 10.77
C LEU A 30 -0.72 -3.57 9.27
N LYS A 31 0.01 -2.50 8.93
CA LYS A 31 0.15 -2.05 7.55
C LYS A 31 1.48 -2.53 6.97
N PRO A 32 1.48 -3.12 5.76
CA PRO A 32 2.73 -3.46 5.09
C PRO A 32 3.39 -2.20 4.51
N GLN A 33 4.69 -2.27 4.24
CA GLN A 33 5.50 -1.17 3.70
C GLN A 33 4.89 -0.55 2.44
N ALA A 34 4.30 -1.37 1.56
CA ALA A 34 3.66 -0.89 0.34
C ALA A 34 2.51 0.10 0.58
N VAL A 35 1.74 -0.08 1.65
CA VAL A 35 0.64 0.84 2.02
C VAL A 35 1.22 2.14 2.56
N ILE A 36 2.20 2.04 3.47
CA ILE A 36 2.88 3.19 4.07
C ILE A 36 3.51 4.06 2.99
N GLU A 37 4.26 3.45 2.07
CA GLU A 37 4.93 4.14 0.98
C GLU A 37 3.94 4.81 0.02
N ALA A 38 2.86 4.12 -0.35
CA ALA A 38 1.84 4.70 -1.22
C ALA A 38 1.18 5.94 -0.57
N THR A 39 0.90 5.89 0.73
CA THR A 39 0.37 7.03 1.49
C THR A 39 1.38 8.17 1.59
N HIS A 40 2.65 7.85 1.87
CA HIS A 40 3.74 8.81 1.92
C HIS A 40 3.92 9.54 0.59
N GLN A 41 3.95 8.81 -0.52
CA GLN A 41 4.02 9.36 -1.88
C GLN A 41 2.83 10.28 -2.18
N PHE A 42 1.62 9.84 -1.85
CA PHE A 42 0.41 10.63 -2.07
C PHE A 42 0.45 11.98 -1.34
N TYR A 43 0.87 12.00 -0.07
CA TYR A 43 0.94 13.25 0.70
C TYR A 43 2.17 14.10 0.40
N SER A 44 3.26 13.50 -0.08
CA SER A 44 4.51 14.21 -0.39
C SER A 44 4.52 14.84 -1.78
N LEU A 45 3.67 14.38 -2.69
CA LEU A 45 3.56 14.92 -4.04
C LEU A 45 2.51 16.03 -4.10
N SER A 46 2.83 17.11 -4.81
CA SER A 46 1.86 18.16 -5.09
C SER A 46 0.72 17.55 -5.91
N ALA A 47 -0.49 17.56 -5.35
CA ALA A 47 -1.74 17.19 -6.05
C ALA A 47 -2.17 18.27 -7.08
N GLY A 48 -1.18 18.97 -7.66
CA GLY A 48 -1.39 19.91 -8.75
C GLY A 48 -2.15 19.23 -9.88
N ASN A 49 -3.15 19.95 -10.38
CA ASN A 49 -4.02 19.60 -11.49
C ASN A 49 -3.29 18.76 -12.55
N VAL A 50 -3.90 17.60 -12.82
CA VAL A 50 -3.54 16.41 -13.63
C VAL A 50 -2.77 16.67 -14.94
N HIS A 51 -2.70 17.91 -15.43
CA HIS A 51 -2.16 18.27 -16.74
C HIS A 51 -0.81 19.02 -16.77
N ARG A 52 -0.12 19.31 -15.66
CA ARG A 52 1.18 20.03 -15.72
C ARG A 52 2.41 19.38 -15.10
N SER A 53 2.29 18.25 -14.43
CA SER A 53 3.45 17.52 -13.93
C SER A 53 3.65 16.27 -14.77
N GLN A 54 4.53 16.32 -15.78
CA GLN A 54 5.01 15.13 -16.50
C GLN A 54 5.88 14.20 -15.61
N PHE A 55 5.56 14.11 -14.32
CA PHE A 55 6.35 13.40 -13.32
C PHE A 55 5.85 11.96 -13.22
N ALA A 56 6.74 11.00 -13.48
CA ALA A 56 6.41 9.57 -13.49
C ALA A 56 5.69 9.09 -12.21
N GLU A 57 6.03 9.67 -11.06
CA GLU A 57 5.40 9.32 -9.77
C GLU A 57 3.95 9.81 -9.66
N ALA A 58 3.61 10.96 -10.22
CA ALA A 58 2.22 11.45 -10.24
C ALA A 58 1.33 10.53 -11.12
N GLN A 59 1.84 10.12 -12.28
CA GLN A 59 1.13 9.16 -13.15
C GLN A 59 0.95 7.79 -12.48
N ARG A 60 1.96 7.31 -11.75
CA ARG A 60 1.89 6.06 -10.97
C ARG A 60 0.83 6.13 -9.86
N LEU A 61 0.74 7.27 -9.16
CA LEU A 61 -0.31 7.48 -8.16
C LEU A 61 -1.70 7.49 -8.79
N THR A 62 -1.90 8.22 -9.89
CA THR A 62 -3.18 8.23 -10.62
C THR A 62 -3.57 6.83 -11.07
N ALA A 63 -2.65 6.07 -11.67
CA ALA A 63 -2.91 4.70 -12.08
C ALA A 63 -3.28 3.77 -10.90
N ARG A 64 -2.62 3.91 -9.74
CA ARG A 64 -2.96 3.16 -8.53
C ARG A 64 -4.37 3.51 -8.02
N TYR A 65 -4.75 4.79 -8.07
CA TYR A 65 -6.07 5.26 -7.66
C TYR A 65 -7.17 4.73 -8.58
N GLU A 66 -7.00 4.83 -9.90
CA GLU A 66 -7.97 4.32 -10.88
C GLU A 66 -8.11 2.79 -10.80
N ALA A 67 -6.99 2.07 -10.69
CA ALA A 67 -6.98 0.62 -10.53
C ALA A 67 -7.56 0.13 -9.19
N ALA A 68 -7.72 1.02 -8.19
CA ALA A 68 -8.28 0.64 -6.89
C ALA A 68 -9.74 0.16 -7.02
N ARG A 69 -10.53 0.81 -7.88
CA ARG A 69 -11.92 0.39 -8.14
C ARG A 69 -11.97 -1.02 -8.68
N GLU A 70 -11.14 -1.32 -9.68
CA GLU A 70 -11.07 -2.65 -10.28
C GLU A 70 -10.57 -3.71 -9.29
N LYS A 71 -9.57 -3.39 -8.46
CA LYS A 71 -9.06 -4.31 -7.42
C LYS A 71 -10.06 -4.59 -6.30
N SER A 72 -10.93 -3.63 -5.99
CA SER A 72 -11.97 -3.78 -4.98
C SER A 72 -13.19 -4.55 -5.46
N ARG A 73 -13.33 -4.71 -6.78
CA ARG A 73 -14.40 -5.49 -7.40
C ARG A 73 -14.20 -6.96 -7.04
N LYS A 74 -15.14 -7.54 -6.29
CA LYS A 74 -15.21 -8.98 -6.15
C LYS A 74 -15.58 -9.58 -7.51
N PRO A 75 -14.90 -10.64 -7.98
CA PRO A 75 -15.43 -11.44 -9.08
C PRO A 75 -16.73 -12.12 -8.60
N ASP A 76 -17.74 -12.10 -9.47
CA ASP A 76 -19.02 -12.80 -9.27
C ASP A 76 -18.83 -14.33 -9.18
#